data_AF-A0A0C9ZSK3-F1
#
_entry.id   AF-A0A0C9ZSK3-F1
#
_cell.length_a   1.000
_cell.length_b   1.000
_cell.length_c   1.000
_cell.angle_alpha   90.00
_cell.angle_beta   90.00
_cell.angle_gamma   90.00
#
_symmetry.space_group_name_H-M   'P 1'
#
loop_
_entity.id
_entity.type
_entity.pdbx_description
1 polymer ?
#
loop_
_entity_poly.entity_id
_entity_poly.type
_entity_poly.pdbx_seq_one_letter_code
_entity_poly.pdbx_strand_id
1 'polypeptide(L)' 'ISLSIYKAKYVTASDAVKELTWICMLLFKLDFPQPFTVSLLCNNTGGITLSEDVSYHS' A
#
# COMPACT_ATOMS: atom_id res chain seq x y z
N ILE A 1 6.21 -18.22 -2.37
CA ILE A 1 6.53 -16.93 -1.69
C ILE A 1 5.93 -17.01 -0.27
N SER A 2 6.70 -16.66 0.76
CA SER A 2 6.34 -16.87 2.18
C SER A 2 5.33 -15.82 2.72
N LEU A 3 4.46 -16.21 3.65
CA LEU A 3 3.53 -15.34 4.39
C LEU A 3 4.21 -14.10 5.00
N SER A 4 5.47 -14.25 5.44
CA SER A 4 6.26 -13.15 6.00
C SER A 4 6.53 -12.03 4.99
N ILE A 5 6.69 -12.38 3.71
CA ILE A 5 6.95 -11.42 2.63
C ILE A 5 5.70 -10.59 2.33
N TYR A 6 4.50 -11.19 2.39
CA TYR A 6 3.24 -10.47 2.25
C TYR A 6 3.01 -9.50 3.38
N LYS A 7 3.19 -9.97 4.62
CA LYS A 7 3.07 -9.11 5.80
C LYS A 7 4.02 -7.92 5.71
N ALA A 8 5.28 -8.16 5.31
CA ALA A 8 6.24 -7.08 5.10
C ALA A 8 5.74 -6.07 4.04
N LYS A 9 5.24 -6.54 2.89
CA LYS A 9 4.69 -5.66 1.84
C LYS A 9 3.49 -4.82 2.31
N TYR A 10 2.56 -5.42 3.06
CA TYR A 10 1.41 -4.69 3.61
C TYR A 10 1.83 -3.67 4.68
N VAL A 11 2.81 -4.01 5.52
CA VAL A 11 3.38 -3.07 6.50
C VAL A 11 4.06 -1.91 5.78
N THR A 12 4.91 -2.18 4.78
CA THR A 12 5.57 -1.15 3.98
C THR A 12 4.56 -0.26 3.24
N ALA A 13 3.49 -0.84 2.68
CA ALA A 13 2.41 -0.07 2.06
C ALA A 13 1.70 0.82 3.10
N SER A 14 1.40 0.28 4.28
CA SER A 14 0.78 1.04 5.36
C SER A 14 1.64 2.21 5.82
N ASP A 15 2.95 2.02 5.95
CA ASP A 15 3.86 3.08 6.35
C ASP A 15 3.99 4.14 5.25
N ALA A 16 4.06 3.73 3.99
CA ALA A 16 4.03 4.67 2.87
C ALA A 16 2.74 5.51 2.82
N VAL A 17 1.57 4.94 3.16
CA VAL A 17 0.31 5.71 3.27
C VAL A 17 0.37 6.75 4.39
N LYS A 18 0.97 6.43 5.55
CA LYS A 18 1.11 7.40 6.65
C LYS A 18 1.96 8.58 6.23
N GLU A 19 3.11 8.31 5.62
CA GLU A 19 4.02 9.35 5.11
C GLU A 19 3.34 10.19 4.01
N LEU A 20 2.64 9.54 3.09
CA LEU A 20 1.90 10.23 2.03
C LEU A 20 0.83 11.17 2.59
N THR A 21 0.09 10.70 3.59
CA THR A 21 -0.93 11.50 4.29
C THR A 21 -0.29 12.71 4.97
N TRP A 22 0.84 12.49 5.67
CA TRP A 22 1.58 13.56 6.33
C TRP A 22 2.07 14.62 5.33
N ILE A 23 2.66 14.20 4.20
CA ILE A 23 3.10 15.11 3.13
C ILE A 23 1.91 15.89 2.56
N CYS A 24 0.78 15.24 2.29
CA CYS A 24 -0.42 15.93 1.79
C CYS A 24 -0.91 17.00 2.76
N MET A 25 -0.94 16.69 4.06
CA MET A 25 -1.31 17.65 5.11
C MET A 25 -0.31 18.81 5.21
N LEU A 26 0.99 18.54 5.08
CA LEU A 26 2.03 19.57 5.09
C LEU A 26 1.87 20.51 3.89
N LEU A 27 1.69 19.97 2.70
CA LEU A 27 1.52 20.75 1.47
C LEU A 27 0.22 21.57 1.51
N PHE A 28 -0.85 21.01 2.07
CA PHE A 28 -2.09 21.75 2.32
C PHE A 28 -1.85 22.97 3.23
N LYS A 29 -1.06 22.83 4.30
CA LYS A 29 -0.71 23.94 5.20
C LYS A 29 0.20 25.00 4.56
N LEU A 30 0.89 24.66 3.47
CA LEU A 30 1.76 25.57 2.71
C LEU A 30 1.03 26.19 1.51
N ASP A 31 -0.29 26.08 1.43
CA ASP A 31 -1.11 26.54 0.30
C ASP A 31 -0.78 25.87 -1.05
N PHE A 32 -0.24 24.63 -1.01
CA PHE A 32 -0.01 23.76 -2.16
C PHE A 32 -0.89 22.50 -2.09
N PRO A 33 -2.22 22.61 -2.21
CA PRO A 33 -3.10 21.45 -2.08
C PRO A 33 -2.80 20.39 -3.13
N GLN A 34 -2.62 19.13 -2.69
CA GLN A 34 -2.54 17.98 -3.58
C GLN A 34 -3.94 17.61 -4.09
N PRO A 35 -4.06 17.04 -5.30
CA PRO A 35 -5.33 16.53 -5.80
C PRO A 35 -5.91 15.46 -4.85
N PHE A 36 -7.24 15.40 -4.74
CA PHE A 36 -7.96 14.52 -3.81
C PHE A 36 -7.57 13.03 -3.89
N THR A 37 -7.03 12.59 -5.02
CA THR A 37 -6.58 11.22 -5.24
C THR A 37 -5.06 11.19 -5.42
N VAL A 38 -4.34 10.79 -4.37
CA VAL A 38 -2.90 10.52 -4.44
C VAL A 38 -2.68 9.01 -4.54
N SER A 39 -2.20 8.56 -5.68
CA SER A 39 -2.03 7.13 -5.97
C SER A 39 -0.74 6.60 -5.33
N LEU A 40 -0.87 5.57 -4.49
CA LEU A 40 0.25 4.78 -4.00
C LEU A 40 0.35 3.47 -4.80
N LEU A 41 1.34 3.37 -5.68
CA LEU A 41 1.56 2.15 -6.47
C LEU A 41 2.43 1.18 -5.67
N CYS A 42 1.82 0.12 -5.13
CA CYS A 42 2.55 -0.95 -4.45
C CYS A 42 2.71 -2.16 -5.38
N ASN A 43 3.93 -2.67 -5.55
CA ASN A 43 4.17 -3.92 -6.30
C ASN A 43 3.76 -5.15 -5.45
N ASN A 44 2.48 -5.47 -5.50
CA ASN A 44 1.84 -6.57 -4.78
C ASN A 44 1.70 -7.87 -5.60
N THR A 45 2.36 -8.00 -6.76
CA THR A 45 2.15 -9.10 -7.72
C THR A 45 2.24 -10.52 -7.15
N GLY A 46 2.99 -10.74 -6.06
CA GLY A 46 2.99 -12.04 -5.39
C GLY A 46 1.67 -12.40 -4.68
N GLY A 47 0.96 -11.40 -4.13
CA GLY A 47 -0.15 -11.63 -3.19
C GLY A 47 -1.40 -12.15 -3.88
N ILE A 48 -1.57 -11.75 -5.13
CA ILE A 48 -2.62 -12.21 -6.03
C ILE A 48 -2.41 -13.69 -6.36
N THR A 49 -1.17 -14.12 -6.59
CA THR A 49 -0.83 -15.51 -6.93
C THR A 49 -1.13 -16.50 -5.79
N LEU A 50 -1.09 -16.08 -4.52
CA LEU A 50 -1.51 -16.93 -3.39
C LEU A 50 -3.04 -17.00 -3.23
N SER A 51 -3.76 -15.97 -3.64
CA SER A 51 -5.23 -15.94 -3.54
C SER A 51 -5.91 -16.81 -4.60
N GLU A 52 -5.20 -17.17 -5.67
CA GLU A 52 -5.65 -18.10 -6.71
C GLU A 52 -5.29 -19.56 -6.40
N ASP A 53 -4.69 -19.86 -5.24
CA ASP A 53 -4.38 -21.22 -4.86
C ASP A 53 -5.67 -21.94 -4.39
N VAL A 54 -6.30 -22.65 -5.33
CA VAL A 54 -7.53 -23.44 -5.18
C VAL A 54 -7.45 -24.48 -4.04
N SER A 55 -6.26 -24.74 -3.51
CA SER A 55 -6.02 -25.68 -2.42
C SER A 55 -6.50 -25.21 -1.02
N TYR A 56 -6.91 -23.94 -0.86
CA TYR A 56 -7.47 -23.42 0.40
C TYR A 56 -9.01 -23.35 0.45
N HIS A 57 -9.72 -23.93 -0.52
CA HIS A 57 -11.19 -24.01 -0.53
C HIS A 57 -11.73 -25.46 -0.43
N SER A 58 -11.00 -26.39 0.20
CA SER A 58 -11.53 -27.72 0.54
C SER A 58 -11.84 -27.90 2.01
#